data_AF-F0YGB6-F1
#
_entry.id   AF-F0YGB6-F1
#
_cell.length_a   1.000
_cell.length_b   1.000
_cell.length_c   1.000
_cell.angle_alpha   90.00
_cell.angle_beta   90.00
_cell.angle_gamma   90.00
#
_symmetry.space_group_name_H-M   'P 1'
#
loop_
_entity.id
_entity.type
_entity.pdbx_description
1 polymer ?
#
loop_
_entity_poly.entity_id
_entity_poly.type
_entity_poly.pdbx_seq_one_letter_code
_entity_poly.pdbx_strand_id
1 'polypeptide(L)'
;MKYTEEAYQLTDEESLAPVRAAPQRSSRAGFAAALVATALSSAAVTYRVARPAAGAPALMALDGDSSVVVHAHALSLHTFMLSHSDVLDAIDLKVDYLGSAASIEEHGIIFESVNKYELCAEDSLEQGEWWPMVHCMYGLQACMSYTETSDAMSCSEAESGADDDVAIPGSDTTGLDSCVCTLEGVVDYCSAKHTSTNLTTLSACTKSAEALTLYEESNNVAYAINDGSPLWVTINGNEYSFSTNETDIGLASWATQVLSLTCQAIDDSGASLPSTCSDYVYPSSTDSSDVDNTGGDVTPVVPV
;
A
#
# COMPACT_ATOMS: atom_id res chain seq x y z
N MET A 1 24.87 5.74 3.41
CA MET A 1 24.75 7.06 4.06
C MET A 1 24.76 6.89 5.58
N LYS A 2 25.27 7.87 6.34
CA LYS A 2 25.15 7.91 7.81
C LYS A 2 23.99 8.85 8.14
N TYR A 3 22.88 8.32 8.64
CA TYR A 3 21.80 9.11 9.19
C TYR A 3 22.30 9.82 10.46
N THR A 4 22.16 11.15 10.51
CA THR A 4 22.30 11.92 11.74
C THR A 4 20.91 12.09 12.35
N GLU A 5 20.69 11.47 13.50
CA GLU A 5 19.53 11.71 14.36
C GLU A 5 19.49 13.19 14.79
N GLU A 6 18.49 13.94 14.33
CA GLU A 6 18.03 15.13 15.03
C GLU A 6 16.71 14.81 15.72
N ALA A 7 16.78 14.69 17.06
CA ALA A 7 15.65 14.42 17.92
C ALA A 7 14.66 15.59 17.90
N TYR A 8 13.44 15.34 17.43
CA TYR A 8 12.32 16.28 17.56
C TYR A 8 11.79 16.24 19.00
N GLN A 9 11.94 17.34 19.74
CA GLN A 9 11.32 17.52 21.06
C GLN A 9 9.85 17.92 20.87
N LEU A 10 8.93 17.03 21.20
CA LEU A 10 7.52 17.35 21.44
C LEU A 10 7.40 18.08 22.79
N THR A 11 6.93 19.32 22.77
CA THR A 11 6.60 20.07 23.99
C THR A 11 5.17 19.72 24.43
N ASP A 12 5.07 18.99 25.54
CA ASP A 12 3.84 18.77 26.30
C ASP A 12 3.35 20.07 26.96
N GLU A 13 2.16 20.55 26.60
CA GLU A 13 1.31 21.34 27.51
C GLU A 13 -0.17 21.12 27.16
N GLU A 14 -0.84 20.15 27.80
CA GLU A 14 -2.24 20.36 28.17
C GLU A 14 -2.54 19.78 29.55
N SER A 15 -3.15 20.64 30.37
CA SER A 15 -3.20 20.53 31.82
C SER A 15 -4.40 19.69 32.28
N LEU A 16 -4.16 18.72 33.16
CA LEU A 16 -5.22 18.10 33.96
C LEU A 16 -5.04 18.43 35.44
N ALA A 17 -6.06 19.06 36.00
CA ALA A 17 -6.15 19.51 37.39
C ALA A 17 -6.20 18.33 38.40
N PRO A 18 -5.72 18.53 39.64
CA PRO A 18 -5.55 17.44 40.61
C PRO A 18 -6.84 17.14 41.39
N VAL A 19 -7.29 15.87 41.34
CA VAL A 19 -8.32 15.38 42.26
C VAL A 19 -7.68 14.96 43.58
N ARG A 20 -8.13 15.60 44.66
CA ARG A 20 -7.72 15.41 46.05
C ARG A 20 -7.91 13.97 46.54
N ALA A 21 -6.90 13.49 47.25
CA ALA A 21 -6.97 12.30 48.11
C ALA A 21 -7.66 12.57 49.45
N ALA A 22 -8.47 11.62 49.93
CA ALA A 22 -8.69 11.25 51.35
C ALA A 22 -9.70 10.06 51.44
N PRO A 23 -9.85 9.39 52.59
CA PRO A 23 -8.86 8.66 53.37
C PRO A 23 -9.27 7.18 53.59
N GLN A 24 -8.31 6.33 53.97
CA GLN A 24 -8.58 4.96 54.44
C GLN A 24 -9.36 4.95 55.77
N ARG A 25 -10.40 4.13 55.86
CA ARG A 25 -10.77 3.42 57.10
C ARG A 25 -11.58 2.15 56.84
N SER A 26 -11.29 1.15 57.66
CA SER A 26 -11.81 -0.21 57.68
C SER A 26 -13.28 -0.31 58.09
N SER A 27 -13.99 -1.33 57.61
CA SER A 27 -14.59 -2.41 58.41
C SER A 27 -15.52 -3.31 57.57
N ARG A 28 -15.64 -4.56 58.04
CA ARG A 28 -16.39 -5.70 57.49
C ARG A 28 -17.89 -5.42 57.31
N ALA A 29 -18.48 -5.96 56.25
CA ALA A 29 -19.69 -6.82 56.24
C ALA A 29 -20.18 -6.99 54.80
N GLY A 30 -20.60 -8.21 54.47
CA GLY A 30 -20.83 -8.65 53.09
C GLY A 30 -22.01 -7.98 52.38
N PHE A 31 -21.94 -7.97 51.06
CA PHE A 31 -23.08 -7.79 50.17
C PHE A 31 -22.85 -8.54 48.86
N ALA A 32 -23.97 -8.92 48.27
CA ALA A 32 -24.16 -9.87 47.19
C ALA A 32 -23.27 -9.65 45.95
N ALA A 33 -22.96 -10.78 45.30
CA ALA A 33 -22.39 -10.82 43.95
C ALA A 33 -23.34 -10.11 42.97
N ALA A 34 -22.98 -8.90 42.55
CA ALA A 34 -23.50 -8.30 41.35
C ALA A 34 -22.61 -8.76 40.18
N LEU A 35 -23.12 -9.67 39.36
CA LEU A 35 -22.59 -9.86 38.00
C LEU A 35 -22.79 -8.53 37.26
N VAL A 36 -21.72 -7.77 37.12
CA VAL A 36 -21.64 -6.73 36.08
C VAL A 36 -21.30 -7.47 34.80
N ALA A 37 -22.33 -7.81 34.02
CA ALA A 37 -22.15 -8.12 32.62
C ALA A 37 -21.76 -6.81 31.93
N THR A 38 -20.46 -6.58 31.75
CA THR A 38 -19.96 -5.65 30.74
C THR A 38 -20.41 -6.19 29.39
N ALA A 39 -21.52 -5.66 28.89
CA ALA A 39 -21.86 -5.78 27.48
C ALA A 39 -20.74 -5.10 26.70
N LEU A 40 -19.80 -5.91 26.17
CA LEU A 40 -18.97 -5.51 25.05
C LEU A 40 -19.94 -5.20 23.92
N SER A 41 -20.26 -3.92 23.76
CA SER A 41 -20.85 -3.43 22.52
C SER A 41 -19.76 -3.59 21.48
N SER A 42 -19.74 -4.74 20.81
CA SER A 42 -19.08 -4.89 19.52
C SER A 42 -19.73 -3.85 18.61
N ALA A 43 -19.09 -2.68 18.48
CA ALA A 43 -19.38 -1.80 17.37
C ALA A 43 -19.06 -2.64 16.14
N ALA A 44 -20.11 -3.06 15.43
CA ALA A 44 -19.96 -3.63 14.11
C ALA A 44 -19.39 -2.50 13.25
N VAL A 45 -18.06 -2.47 13.12
CA VAL A 45 -17.38 -1.73 12.08
C VAL A 45 -17.96 -2.28 10.78
N THR A 46 -18.79 -1.46 10.15
CA THR A 46 -19.41 -1.84 8.89
C THR A 46 -18.36 -1.49 7.85
N TYR A 47 -17.48 -2.44 7.54
CA TYR A 47 -16.50 -2.27 6.47
C TYR A 47 -17.27 -1.85 5.21
N ARG A 48 -17.04 -0.63 4.74
CA ARG A 48 -17.30 -0.32 3.34
C ARG A 48 -16.16 -0.96 2.57
N VAL A 49 -16.26 -2.27 2.38
CA VAL A 49 -15.64 -2.88 1.20
C VAL A 49 -16.31 -2.16 0.04
N ALA A 50 -15.55 -1.37 -0.72
CA ALA A 50 -16.00 -0.92 -2.04
C ALA A 50 -16.58 -2.16 -2.70
N ARG A 51 -17.89 -2.15 -2.99
CA ARG A 51 -18.48 -3.32 -3.63
C ARG A 51 -17.77 -3.39 -4.97
N PRO A 52 -17.00 -4.44 -5.28
CA PRO A 52 -16.48 -4.61 -6.61
C PRO A 52 -17.66 -4.49 -7.57
N ALA A 53 -17.42 -3.94 -8.76
CA ALA A 53 -18.36 -4.13 -9.86
C ALA A 53 -18.71 -5.63 -9.87
N ALA A 54 -19.98 -5.96 -9.60
CA ALA A 54 -20.33 -7.28 -9.06
C ALA A 54 -19.69 -8.42 -9.87
N GLY A 55 -18.67 -9.08 -9.30
CA GLY A 55 -17.94 -10.19 -9.91
C GLY A 55 -16.48 -9.93 -10.33
N ALA A 56 -15.95 -8.71 -10.23
CA ALA A 56 -14.52 -8.47 -10.47
C ALA A 56 -13.67 -9.04 -9.30
N PRO A 57 -12.53 -9.69 -9.58
CA PRO A 57 -11.61 -10.10 -8.52
C PRO A 57 -11.05 -8.90 -7.77
N ALA A 58 -11.00 -9.00 -6.44
CA ALA A 58 -10.32 -8.02 -5.62
C ALA A 58 -8.82 -8.32 -5.61
N LEU A 59 -7.99 -7.37 -6.02
CA LEU A 59 -6.55 -7.40 -5.83
C LEU A 59 -6.18 -6.36 -4.77
N MET A 60 -5.68 -6.84 -3.64
CA MET A 60 -5.18 -5.97 -2.58
C MET A 60 -3.67 -6.09 -2.53
N ALA A 61 -2.97 -4.96 -2.72
CA ALA A 61 -1.55 -4.86 -2.43
C ALA A 61 -1.38 -4.29 -1.01
N LEU A 62 -0.50 -4.89 -0.20
CA LEU A 62 -0.19 -4.34 1.12
C LEU A 62 1.19 -3.68 1.09
N ASP A 63 1.19 -2.36 1.23
CA ASP A 63 2.39 -1.56 1.30
C ASP A 63 2.77 -1.38 2.77
N GLY A 64 3.66 -2.24 3.26
CA GLY A 64 4.31 -2.02 4.53
C GLY A 64 5.77 -1.80 4.29
N ASP A 65 6.21 -0.56 4.50
CA ASP A 65 7.61 -0.11 4.48
C ASP A 65 8.05 0.52 3.14
N SER A 66 8.59 1.73 3.22
CA SER A 66 9.47 2.35 2.21
C SER A 66 10.71 1.56 1.80
N SER A 67 10.85 0.33 2.28
CA SER A 67 11.88 -0.60 1.88
C SER A 67 11.90 -0.65 0.38
N VAL A 68 13.12 -0.67 -0.16
CA VAL A 68 13.43 -0.92 -1.56
C VAL A 68 12.60 -2.09 -2.12
N VAL A 69 12.19 -3.03 -1.25
CA VAL A 69 11.37 -4.18 -1.61
C VAL A 69 9.94 -3.81 -2.01
N VAL A 70 9.24 -2.94 -1.28
CA VAL A 70 7.85 -2.57 -1.66
C VAL A 70 7.81 -1.75 -2.94
N HIS A 71 8.73 -0.81 -3.04
CA HIS A 71 8.96 -0.03 -4.26
C HIS A 71 9.09 -0.95 -5.48
N ALA A 72 10.01 -1.91 -5.40
CA ALA A 72 10.34 -2.82 -6.49
C ALA A 72 9.16 -3.73 -6.89
N HIS A 73 8.34 -4.17 -5.91
CA HIS A 73 7.12 -4.94 -6.17
C HIS A 73 6.04 -4.09 -6.85
N ALA A 74 5.79 -2.87 -6.38
CA ALA A 74 4.79 -1.98 -6.99
C ALA A 74 5.15 -1.65 -8.46
N LEU A 75 6.41 -1.29 -8.73
CA LEU A 75 6.89 -1.01 -10.09
C LEU A 75 6.84 -2.24 -10.99
N SER A 76 7.22 -3.41 -10.48
CA SER A 76 7.16 -4.67 -11.24
C SER A 76 5.72 -5.06 -11.54
N LEU A 77 4.83 -4.98 -10.55
CA LEU A 77 3.42 -5.28 -10.73
C LEU A 77 2.77 -4.33 -11.74
N HIS A 78 3.12 -3.04 -11.72
CA HIS A 78 2.69 -2.11 -12.76
C HIS A 78 3.17 -2.55 -14.14
N THR A 79 4.48 -2.76 -14.29
CA THR A 79 5.12 -3.06 -15.57
C THR A 79 4.50 -4.30 -16.23
N PHE A 80 4.28 -5.37 -15.46
CA PHE A 80 3.81 -6.63 -16.02
C PHE A 80 2.29 -6.79 -16.00
N MET A 81 1.56 -6.06 -15.16
CA MET A 81 0.13 -6.26 -14.97
C MET A 81 -0.66 -4.95 -15.05
N LEU A 82 -0.46 -4.04 -14.10
CA LEU A 82 -1.39 -2.93 -13.87
C LEU A 82 -1.24 -1.76 -14.88
N SER A 83 -0.24 -1.80 -15.76
CA SER A 83 -0.13 -0.91 -16.93
C SER A 83 -1.06 -1.33 -18.08
N HIS A 84 -1.56 -2.57 -18.08
CA HIS A 84 -2.54 -3.04 -19.05
C HIS A 84 -3.93 -2.59 -18.64
N SER A 85 -4.47 -1.56 -19.32
CA SER A 85 -5.75 -0.96 -18.94
C SER A 85 -6.91 -1.97 -18.96
N ASP A 86 -6.91 -2.96 -19.86
CA ASP A 86 -7.94 -3.99 -19.91
C ASP A 86 -7.90 -4.95 -18.72
N VAL A 87 -6.73 -5.17 -18.11
CA VAL A 87 -6.58 -5.91 -16.86
C VAL A 87 -7.01 -5.05 -15.68
N LEU A 88 -6.54 -3.80 -15.62
CA LEU A 88 -6.91 -2.87 -14.56
C LEU A 88 -8.43 -2.67 -14.52
N ASP A 89 -9.08 -2.50 -15.67
CA ASP A 89 -10.55 -2.36 -15.76
C ASP A 89 -11.32 -3.64 -15.34
N ALA A 90 -10.66 -4.79 -15.32
CA ALA A 90 -11.27 -6.09 -15.02
C ALA A 90 -11.14 -6.52 -13.54
N ILE A 91 -10.44 -5.73 -12.72
CA ILE A 91 -10.24 -5.99 -11.29
C ILE A 91 -10.67 -4.79 -10.43
N ASP A 92 -10.92 -5.07 -9.15
CA ASP A 92 -11.06 -4.06 -8.11
C ASP A 92 -9.73 -3.97 -7.36
N LEU A 93 -8.91 -2.97 -7.70
CA LEU A 93 -7.60 -2.74 -7.12
C LEU A 93 -7.74 -1.88 -5.85
N LYS A 94 -7.07 -2.31 -4.79
CA LYS A 94 -6.97 -1.59 -3.53
C LYS A 94 -5.55 -1.64 -2.98
N VAL A 95 -5.03 -0.55 -2.43
CA VAL A 95 -3.74 -0.54 -1.75
C VAL A 95 -3.96 -0.17 -0.28
N ASP A 96 -3.56 -1.07 0.62
CA ASP A 96 -3.63 -0.83 2.05
C ASP A 96 -2.21 -0.75 2.64
N TYR A 97 -1.95 0.30 3.40
CA TYR A 97 -0.66 0.64 3.94
C TYR A 97 -0.50 0.22 5.41
N LEU A 98 0.65 -0.35 5.75
CA LEU A 98 1.04 -0.69 7.12
C LEU A 98 1.70 0.52 7.80
N GLY A 99 0.89 1.24 8.58
CA GLY A 99 1.26 2.41 9.35
C GLY A 99 1.59 2.15 10.82
N SER A 100 2.22 1.00 11.14
CA SER A 100 2.53 0.64 12.52
C SER A 100 3.43 1.66 13.22
N ALA A 101 3.36 1.76 14.56
CA ALA A 101 4.31 2.58 15.33
C ALA A 101 5.77 2.17 15.07
N ALA A 102 6.03 0.87 14.83
CA ALA A 102 7.35 0.37 14.44
C ALA A 102 7.77 0.86 13.05
N SER A 103 6.85 0.82 12.07
CA SER A 103 7.08 1.36 10.71
C SER A 103 7.35 2.87 10.75
N ILE A 104 6.61 3.63 11.54
CA ILE A 104 6.87 5.07 11.74
C ILE A 104 8.21 5.32 12.44
N GLU A 105 8.62 4.49 13.39
CA GLU A 105 9.93 4.59 14.06
C GLU A 105 11.08 4.29 13.09
N GLU A 106 10.92 3.30 12.22
CA GLU A 106 11.96 2.84 11.30
C GLU A 106 12.11 3.76 10.08
N HIS A 107 11.00 4.26 9.54
CA HIS A 107 10.99 4.99 8.27
C HIS A 107 10.68 6.49 8.46
N GLY A 108 10.03 6.87 9.56
CA GLY A 108 9.74 8.25 9.91
C GLY A 108 8.34 8.71 9.50
N ILE A 109 7.95 9.86 10.07
CA ILE A 109 6.57 10.38 9.95
C ILE A 109 6.18 10.84 8.54
N ILE A 110 7.16 11.05 7.65
CA ILE A 110 6.90 11.47 6.27
C ILE A 110 6.07 10.42 5.51
N PHE A 111 6.19 9.14 5.88
CA PHE A 111 5.43 8.05 5.25
C PHE A 111 3.94 8.09 5.56
N GLU A 112 3.55 8.53 6.75
CA GLU A 112 2.13 8.77 7.04
C GLU A 112 1.57 9.83 6.08
N SER A 113 2.39 10.81 5.67
CA SER A 113 1.97 11.84 4.71
C SER A 113 1.86 11.29 3.29
N VAL A 114 2.82 10.47 2.85
CA VAL A 114 2.77 9.75 1.55
C VAL A 114 1.50 8.91 1.45
N ASN A 115 1.29 8.00 2.40
CA ASN A 115 0.15 7.08 2.41
C ASN A 115 -1.19 7.83 2.40
N LYS A 116 -1.29 8.96 3.11
CA LYS A 116 -2.50 9.80 3.06
C LYS A 116 -2.75 10.42 1.70
N TYR A 117 -1.72 10.84 0.96
CA TYR A 117 -1.91 11.34 -0.40
C TYR A 117 -2.44 10.25 -1.33
N GLU A 118 -1.87 9.05 -1.23
CA GLU A 118 -2.24 7.90 -2.05
C GLU A 118 -3.65 7.41 -1.72
N LEU A 119 -3.99 7.26 -0.43
CA LEU A 119 -5.34 6.93 0.03
C LEU A 119 -6.38 7.99 -0.35
N CYS A 120 -6.02 9.28 -0.31
CA CYS A 120 -6.88 10.35 -0.78
C CYS A 120 -7.11 10.28 -2.30
N ALA A 121 -6.13 9.84 -3.08
CA ALA A 121 -6.28 9.61 -4.52
C ALA A 121 -7.19 8.40 -4.77
N GLU A 122 -6.95 7.28 -4.08
CA GLU A 122 -7.76 6.04 -4.17
C GLU A 122 -9.24 6.30 -3.83
N ASP A 123 -9.53 7.06 -2.76
CA ASP A 123 -10.91 7.33 -2.32
C ASP A 123 -11.67 8.29 -3.25
N SER A 124 -10.97 9.23 -3.90
CA SER A 124 -11.62 10.36 -4.59
C SER A 124 -11.60 10.30 -6.13
N LEU A 125 -10.83 9.38 -6.72
CA LEU A 125 -10.65 9.26 -8.16
C LEU A 125 -11.01 7.87 -8.66
N GLU A 126 -11.27 7.76 -9.96
CA GLU A 126 -11.45 6.47 -10.61
C GLU A 126 -10.12 5.69 -10.65
N GLN A 127 -10.19 4.35 -10.63
CA GLN A 127 -9.01 3.47 -10.64
C GLN A 127 -8.04 3.71 -11.80
N GLY A 128 -8.58 4.03 -12.98
CA GLY A 128 -7.78 4.40 -14.14
C GLY A 128 -7.03 5.74 -14.02
N GLU A 129 -7.34 6.55 -13.01
CA GLU A 129 -6.63 7.80 -12.70
C GLU A 129 -5.72 7.65 -11.48
N TRP A 130 -6.22 7.12 -10.35
CA TRP A 130 -5.42 7.09 -9.13
C TRP A 130 -4.23 6.13 -9.23
N TRP A 131 -4.39 4.96 -9.87
CA TRP A 131 -3.29 4.00 -9.93
C TRP A 131 -2.10 4.53 -10.73
N PRO A 132 -2.26 5.09 -11.95
CA PRO A 132 -1.14 5.72 -12.65
C PRO A 132 -0.48 6.85 -11.86
N MET A 133 -1.25 7.62 -11.07
CA MET A 133 -0.69 8.64 -10.17
C MET A 133 0.14 8.04 -9.04
N VAL A 134 -0.39 7.04 -8.32
CA VAL A 134 0.30 6.37 -7.22
C VAL A 134 1.54 5.62 -7.73
N HIS A 135 1.44 4.96 -8.87
CA HIS A 135 2.60 4.36 -9.55
C HIS A 135 3.70 5.39 -9.88
N CYS A 136 3.33 6.58 -10.37
CA CYS A 136 4.28 7.67 -10.57
C CYS A 136 4.97 8.08 -9.27
N MET A 137 4.22 8.10 -8.15
CA MET A 137 4.80 8.40 -6.83
C MET A 137 5.82 7.34 -6.41
N TYR A 138 5.55 6.05 -6.64
CA TYR A 138 6.51 4.98 -6.41
C TYR A 138 7.80 5.20 -7.22
N GLY A 139 7.71 5.46 -8.53
CA GLY A 139 8.89 5.73 -9.37
C GLY A 139 9.75 6.90 -8.87
N LEU A 140 9.14 7.86 -8.18
CA LEU A 140 9.81 9.04 -7.62
C LEU A 140 10.02 8.96 -6.10
N GLN A 141 9.93 7.77 -5.48
CA GLN A 141 9.93 7.62 -4.03
C GLN A 141 11.17 8.20 -3.35
N ALA A 142 12.35 8.09 -3.98
CA ALA A 142 13.58 8.69 -3.46
C ALA A 142 13.45 10.21 -3.22
N CYS A 143 12.61 10.91 -4.00
CA CYS A 143 12.32 12.33 -3.83
C CYS A 143 11.43 12.65 -2.64
N MET A 144 10.58 11.73 -2.21
CA MET A 144 9.52 12.02 -1.22
C MET A 144 10.05 12.14 0.21
N SER A 145 11.30 11.74 0.46
CA SER A 145 11.99 11.93 1.74
C SER A 145 12.47 13.36 1.99
N TYR A 146 12.55 14.19 0.94
CA TYR A 146 13.07 15.56 1.02
C TYR A 146 11.97 16.59 1.30
N THR A 147 12.25 17.50 2.22
CA THR A 147 11.41 18.68 2.52
C THR A 147 11.91 19.96 1.83
N GLU A 148 13.17 20.00 1.40
CA GLU A 148 13.78 21.12 0.69
C GLU A 148 14.66 20.62 -0.47
N THR A 149 14.77 21.43 -1.53
CA THR A 149 15.47 21.04 -2.78
C THR A 149 16.99 21.20 -2.72
N SER A 150 17.55 21.80 -1.66
CA SER A 150 18.99 22.08 -1.57
C SER A 150 19.86 20.83 -1.51
N ASP A 151 19.30 19.73 -1.01
CA ASP A 151 19.99 18.45 -0.78
C ASP A 151 19.34 17.30 -1.55
N ALA A 152 18.34 17.61 -2.38
CA ALA A 152 17.58 16.65 -3.15
C ALA A 152 18.30 16.28 -4.45
N MET A 153 18.17 15.02 -4.85
CA MET A 153 18.53 14.57 -6.19
C MET A 153 17.60 15.14 -7.26
N SER A 154 17.86 14.82 -8.53
CA SER A 154 16.91 15.15 -9.60
C SER A 154 15.78 14.12 -9.69
N CYS A 155 14.58 14.52 -10.13
CA CYS A 155 13.51 13.54 -10.37
C CYS A 155 13.89 12.51 -11.45
N SER A 156 14.77 12.85 -12.39
CA SER A 156 15.31 11.88 -13.36
C SER A 156 16.25 10.85 -12.75
N GLU A 157 16.94 11.21 -11.67
CA GLU A 157 17.78 10.28 -10.91
C GLU A 157 16.90 9.36 -10.07
N ALA A 158 15.91 9.91 -9.37
CA ALA A 158 14.90 9.13 -8.64
C ALA A 158 14.17 8.12 -9.55
N GLU A 159 13.60 8.60 -10.67
CA GLU A 159 12.85 7.76 -11.63
C GLU A 159 13.68 6.61 -12.21
N SER A 160 15.00 6.75 -12.24
CA SER A 160 15.89 5.72 -12.78
C SER A 160 16.04 4.51 -11.87
N GLY A 161 15.68 4.62 -10.59
CA GLY A 161 15.91 3.59 -9.57
C GLY A 161 17.39 3.32 -9.30
N ALA A 162 18.31 4.17 -9.77
CA ALA A 162 19.75 3.90 -9.69
C ALA A 162 20.31 3.85 -8.25
N ASP A 163 19.58 4.41 -7.29
CA ASP A 163 19.93 4.42 -5.87
C ASP A 163 19.34 3.22 -5.09
N ASP A 164 18.52 2.41 -5.74
CA ASP A 164 17.95 1.19 -5.18
C ASP A 164 18.89 -0.01 -5.36
N ASP A 165 18.87 -0.95 -4.40
CA ASP A 165 19.64 -2.20 -4.50
C ASP A 165 19.24 -3.03 -5.75
N VAL A 166 18.02 -2.82 -6.22
CA VAL A 166 17.43 -3.39 -7.43
C VAL A 166 16.97 -2.21 -8.29
N ALA A 167 17.74 -1.86 -9.31
CA ALA A 167 17.47 -0.68 -10.13
C ALA A 167 16.27 -0.90 -11.06
N ILE A 168 15.06 -0.74 -10.50
CA ILE A 168 13.80 -0.80 -11.25
C ILE A 168 13.37 0.64 -11.54
N PRO A 169 13.36 1.08 -12.81
CA PRO A 169 12.91 2.41 -13.14
C PRO A 169 11.38 2.50 -13.06
N GLY A 170 10.88 3.69 -12.74
CA GLY A 170 9.48 4.03 -12.97
C GLY A 170 9.15 4.13 -14.47
N SER A 171 7.89 4.43 -14.79
CA SER A 171 7.40 4.51 -16.18
C SER A 171 7.37 5.93 -16.77
N ASP A 172 7.59 6.95 -15.93
CA ASP A 172 7.46 8.36 -16.28
C ASP A 172 8.76 8.98 -16.79
N THR A 173 9.17 8.57 -17.99
CA THR A 173 10.46 9.00 -18.58
C THR A 173 10.46 10.39 -19.25
N THR A 174 9.32 11.09 -19.28
CA THR A 174 9.18 12.40 -19.95
C THR A 174 8.54 13.44 -19.03
N GLY A 175 8.97 14.70 -19.12
CA GLY A 175 8.42 15.80 -18.33
C GLY A 175 9.02 15.95 -16.93
N LEU A 176 9.99 15.12 -16.55
CA LEU A 176 10.65 15.13 -15.24
C LEU A 176 11.37 16.45 -14.92
N ASP A 177 11.74 17.24 -15.92
CA ASP A 177 12.33 18.59 -15.72
C ASP A 177 11.38 19.56 -14.99
N SER A 178 10.08 19.25 -14.97
CA SER A 178 9.06 20.02 -14.25
C SER A 178 8.76 19.50 -12.83
N CYS A 179 9.27 18.32 -12.49
CA CYS A 179 9.14 17.73 -11.18
C CYS A 179 10.13 18.37 -10.19
N VAL A 180 9.64 18.67 -8.99
CA VAL A 180 10.47 19.13 -7.87
C VAL A 180 10.64 17.96 -6.91
N CYS A 181 11.90 17.56 -6.67
CA CYS A 181 12.23 16.37 -5.89
C CYS A 181 12.00 16.59 -4.38
N THR A 182 10.73 16.57 -3.98
CA THR A 182 10.16 16.69 -2.63
C THR A 182 8.81 15.99 -2.62
N LEU A 183 8.25 15.63 -1.46
CA LEU A 183 6.92 15.02 -1.40
C LEU A 183 5.85 15.82 -2.16
N GLU A 184 5.69 17.11 -1.85
CA GLU A 184 4.66 17.94 -2.50
C GLU A 184 4.94 18.15 -4.00
N GLY A 185 6.21 18.25 -4.39
CA GLY A 185 6.58 18.38 -5.79
C GLY A 185 6.34 17.12 -6.62
N VAL A 186 6.54 15.94 -6.04
CA VAL A 186 6.18 14.65 -6.65
C VAL A 186 4.67 14.53 -6.77
N VAL A 187 3.91 14.82 -5.70
CA VAL A 187 2.44 14.79 -5.74
C VAL A 187 1.88 15.77 -6.78
N ASP A 188 2.41 16.99 -6.87
CA ASP A 188 1.99 17.97 -7.88
C ASP A 188 2.26 17.46 -9.30
N TYR A 189 3.46 16.95 -9.55
CA TYR A 189 3.83 16.39 -10.84
C TYR A 189 2.95 15.19 -11.23
N CYS A 190 2.85 14.17 -10.37
CA CYS A 190 2.11 12.95 -10.65
C CYS A 190 0.61 13.21 -10.81
N SER A 191 0.02 14.03 -9.92
CA SER A 191 -1.41 14.37 -10.03
C SER A 191 -1.73 15.15 -11.30
N ALA A 192 -0.90 16.14 -11.66
CA ALA A 192 -1.09 16.92 -12.89
C ALA A 192 -0.93 16.08 -14.17
N LYS A 193 -0.10 15.03 -14.13
CA LYS A 193 0.17 14.18 -15.28
C LYS A 193 -0.90 13.12 -15.50
N HIS A 194 -1.37 12.49 -14.43
CA HIS A 194 -2.16 11.25 -14.51
C HIS A 194 -3.62 11.40 -14.11
N THR A 195 -4.01 12.53 -13.55
CA THR A 195 -5.35 12.70 -12.97
C THR A 195 -6.02 13.99 -13.40
N SER A 196 -7.31 14.07 -13.14
CA SER A 196 -8.11 15.28 -13.22
C SER A 196 -8.05 16.17 -11.96
N THR A 197 -7.34 15.74 -10.90
CA THR A 197 -7.16 16.51 -9.65
C THR A 197 -5.82 17.26 -9.63
N ASN A 198 -5.44 17.81 -8.48
CA ASN A 198 -4.18 18.54 -8.29
C ASN A 198 -3.72 18.48 -6.82
N LEU A 199 -2.49 18.91 -6.57
CA LEU A 199 -1.90 18.98 -5.24
C LEU A 199 -2.81 19.71 -4.24
N THR A 200 -3.41 20.85 -4.60
CA THR A 200 -4.22 21.63 -3.65
C THR A 200 -5.43 20.83 -3.14
N THR A 201 -6.12 20.12 -4.04
CA THR A 201 -7.26 19.26 -3.67
C THR A 201 -6.81 18.11 -2.78
N LEU A 202 -5.73 17.42 -3.17
CA LEU A 202 -5.22 16.28 -2.41
C LEU A 202 -4.69 16.70 -1.03
N SER A 203 -3.94 17.81 -0.94
CA SER A 203 -3.47 18.37 0.33
C SER A 203 -4.60 18.82 1.25
N ALA A 204 -5.77 19.19 0.69
CA ALA A 204 -6.95 19.47 1.49
C ALA A 204 -7.54 18.17 2.07
N CYS A 205 -7.56 17.09 1.29
CA CYS A 205 -7.96 15.77 1.77
C CYS A 205 -7.04 15.26 2.87
N THR A 206 -5.71 15.30 2.71
CA THR A 206 -4.75 14.78 3.71
C THR A 206 -4.84 15.47 5.07
N LYS A 207 -5.37 16.69 5.12
CA LYS A 207 -5.60 17.48 6.35
C LYS A 207 -6.99 17.27 6.96
N SER A 208 -7.83 16.45 6.34
CA SER A 208 -9.19 16.17 6.81
C SER A 208 -9.22 15.04 7.86
N ALA A 209 -10.32 14.95 8.60
CA ALA A 209 -10.57 13.81 9.49
C ALA A 209 -10.80 12.50 8.70
N GLU A 210 -11.23 12.62 7.45
CA GLU A 210 -11.46 11.49 6.54
C GLU A 210 -10.15 10.81 6.17
N ALA A 211 -9.09 11.57 5.85
CA ALA A 211 -7.77 11.00 5.60
C ALA A 211 -7.19 10.24 6.80
N LEU A 212 -7.46 10.69 8.04
CA LEU A 212 -7.08 9.92 9.23
C LEU A 212 -7.87 8.61 9.33
N THR A 213 -9.17 8.65 9.01
CA THR A 213 -10.02 7.45 9.02
C THR A 213 -9.55 6.45 7.97
N LEU A 214 -9.29 6.91 6.74
CA LEU A 214 -8.74 6.08 5.66
C LEU A 214 -7.42 5.42 6.07
N TYR A 215 -6.50 6.19 6.66
CA TYR A 215 -5.21 5.67 7.13
C TYR A 215 -5.37 4.62 8.24
N GLU A 216 -6.22 4.87 9.24
CA GLU A 216 -6.48 3.91 10.32
C GLU A 216 -7.14 2.62 9.80
N GLU A 217 -8.12 2.73 8.90
CA GLU A 217 -8.78 1.59 8.27
C GLU A 217 -7.80 0.77 7.44
N SER A 218 -7.02 1.44 6.59
CA SER A 218 -5.95 0.86 5.78
C SER A 218 -4.95 0.08 6.65
N ASN A 219 -4.43 0.72 7.70
CA ASN A 219 -3.50 0.08 8.62
C ASN A 219 -4.12 -1.14 9.32
N ASN A 220 -5.39 -1.06 9.73
CA ASN A 220 -6.06 -2.20 10.37
C ASN A 220 -6.24 -3.39 9.42
N VAL A 221 -6.52 -3.13 8.13
CA VAL A 221 -6.61 -4.18 7.11
C VAL A 221 -5.25 -4.83 6.89
N ALA A 222 -4.20 -4.04 6.65
CA ALA A 222 -2.84 -4.55 6.45
C ALA A 222 -2.37 -5.39 7.65
N TYR A 223 -2.63 -4.93 8.88
CA TYR A 223 -2.30 -5.67 10.10
C TYR A 223 -3.07 -6.99 10.24
N ALA A 224 -4.36 -7.00 9.92
CA ALA A 224 -5.20 -8.18 10.09
C ALA A 224 -4.80 -9.33 9.17
N ILE A 225 -4.19 -9.01 8.02
CA ILE A 225 -3.84 -10.00 7.01
C ILE A 225 -2.53 -10.69 7.36
N ASN A 226 -1.48 -9.97 7.75
CA ASN A 226 -0.15 -10.57 7.92
C ASN A 226 0.56 -10.20 9.24
N ASP A 227 -0.20 -9.92 10.31
CA ASP A 227 0.31 -9.59 11.65
C ASP A 227 1.37 -8.46 11.65
N GLY A 228 1.24 -7.52 10.70
CA GLY A 228 2.18 -6.43 10.51
C GLY A 228 3.47 -6.77 9.75
N SER A 229 3.50 -7.89 9.03
CA SER A 229 4.53 -8.17 8.01
C SER A 229 4.05 -7.75 6.62
N PRO A 230 4.93 -7.31 5.70
CA PRO A 230 4.51 -6.99 4.34
C PRO A 230 4.00 -8.26 3.63
N LEU A 231 2.79 -8.19 3.07
CA LEU A 231 2.25 -9.22 2.18
C LEU A 231 1.92 -8.57 0.83
N TRP A 232 2.54 -9.08 -0.23
CA TRP A 232 2.59 -8.36 -1.49
C TRP A 232 1.26 -8.23 -2.20
N VAL A 233 0.53 -9.34 -2.36
CA VAL A 233 -0.75 -9.36 -3.06
C VAL A 233 -1.68 -10.40 -2.44
N THR A 234 -2.96 -10.03 -2.33
CA THR A 234 -4.05 -11.01 -2.25
C THR A 234 -4.94 -10.93 -3.48
N ILE A 235 -5.41 -12.07 -3.98
CA ILE A 235 -6.44 -12.14 -5.03
C ILE A 235 -7.64 -12.88 -4.46
N ASN A 236 -8.80 -12.22 -4.39
CA ASN A 236 -10.01 -12.74 -3.77
C ASN A 236 -9.78 -13.23 -2.32
N GLY A 237 -8.88 -12.56 -1.58
CA GLY A 237 -8.51 -12.91 -0.21
C GLY A 237 -7.56 -14.10 -0.07
N ASN A 238 -7.06 -14.68 -1.17
CA ASN A 238 -5.98 -15.66 -1.14
C ASN A 238 -4.63 -14.94 -1.22
N GLU A 239 -3.71 -15.30 -0.33
CA GLU A 239 -2.40 -14.66 -0.22
C GLU A 239 -1.39 -15.22 -1.22
N TYR A 240 -0.59 -14.34 -1.82
CA TYR A 240 0.46 -14.70 -2.77
C TYR A 240 1.76 -13.94 -2.47
N SER A 241 2.63 -14.57 -1.69
CA SER A 241 3.87 -14.00 -1.12
C SER A 241 5.15 -14.60 -1.76
N PHE A 242 5.19 -14.72 -3.09
CA PHE A 242 6.17 -15.59 -3.75
C PHE A 242 7.56 -15.01 -4.02
N SER A 243 7.84 -13.73 -3.81
CA SER A 243 9.22 -13.25 -3.94
C SER A 243 10.01 -13.55 -2.66
N THR A 244 10.92 -14.52 -2.74
CA THR A 244 12.05 -14.63 -1.80
C THR A 244 13.36 -14.16 -2.44
N ASN A 245 13.28 -13.67 -3.68
CA ASN A 245 14.42 -13.31 -4.50
C ASN A 245 14.14 -11.95 -5.16
N GLU A 246 14.53 -10.90 -4.45
CA GLU A 246 14.43 -9.49 -4.88
C GLU A 246 15.47 -9.16 -5.95
N THR A 247 15.46 -9.89 -7.06
CA THR A 247 16.21 -9.56 -8.27
C THR A 247 15.23 -9.18 -9.36
N ASP A 248 15.66 -8.42 -10.37
CA ASP A 248 14.81 -8.05 -11.52
C ASP A 248 14.07 -9.25 -12.12
N ILE A 249 14.76 -10.40 -12.24
CA ILE A 249 14.19 -11.64 -12.78
C ILE A 249 13.16 -12.25 -11.81
N GLY A 250 13.46 -12.25 -10.50
CA GLY A 250 12.56 -12.77 -9.48
C GLY A 250 11.27 -11.97 -9.41
N LEU A 251 11.38 -10.64 -9.38
CA LEU A 251 10.25 -9.71 -9.36
C LEU A 251 9.41 -9.77 -10.65
N ALA A 252 10.05 -9.84 -11.81
CA ALA A 252 9.35 -10.04 -13.08
C ALA A 252 8.58 -11.36 -13.13
N SER A 253 9.20 -12.44 -12.63
CA SER A 253 8.56 -13.76 -12.57
C SER A 253 7.37 -13.76 -11.60
N TRP A 254 7.53 -13.13 -10.44
CA TRP A 254 6.46 -12.92 -9.47
C TRP A 254 5.29 -12.12 -10.07
N ALA A 255 5.55 -10.96 -10.66
CA ALA A 255 4.50 -10.11 -11.24
C ALA A 255 3.76 -10.81 -12.40
N THR A 256 4.49 -11.58 -13.22
CA THR A 256 3.90 -12.42 -14.29
C THR A 256 2.99 -13.51 -13.71
N GLN A 257 3.37 -14.12 -12.58
CA GLN A 257 2.54 -15.10 -11.89
C GLN A 257 1.29 -14.46 -11.28
N VAL A 258 1.41 -13.26 -10.68
CA VAL A 258 0.26 -12.50 -10.18
C VAL A 258 -0.73 -12.17 -11.30
N LEU A 259 -0.24 -11.74 -12.48
CA LEU A 259 -1.10 -11.55 -13.65
C LEU A 259 -1.80 -12.85 -14.06
N SER A 260 -1.08 -13.97 -14.11
CA SER A 260 -1.65 -15.27 -14.48
C SER A 260 -2.77 -15.71 -13.52
N LEU A 261 -2.54 -15.55 -12.21
CA LEU A 261 -3.52 -15.85 -11.16
C LEU A 261 -4.72 -14.90 -11.21
N THR A 262 -4.49 -13.64 -11.54
CA THR A 262 -5.55 -12.65 -11.73
C THR A 262 -6.42 -13.00 -12.93
N CYS A 263 -5.82 -13.32 -14.07
CA CYS A 263 -6.54 -13.78 -15.26
C CYS A 263 -7.41 -15.01 -14.94
N GLN A 264 -6.88 -15.94 -14.15
CA GLN A 264 -7.64 -17.11 -13.68
C GLN A 264 -8.83 -16.71 -12.83
N ALA A 265 -8.63 -15.80 -11.88
CA ALA A 265 -9.71 -15.30 -11.02
C ALA A 265 -10.80 -14.58 -11.82
N ILE A 266 -10.44 -13.86 -12.90
CA ILE A 266 -11.39 -13.20 -13.81
C ILE A 266 -12.22 -14.24 -14.59
N ASP A 267 -11.57 -15.29 -15.11
CA ASP A 267 -12.26 -16.37 -15.84
C ASP A 267 -13.20 -17.15 -14.90
N ASP A 268 -12.72 -17.49 -13.70
CA ASP A 268 -13.49 -18.22 -12.68
C ASP A 268 -14.71 -17.42 -12.19
N SER A 269 -14.67 -16.08 -12.25
CA SER A 269 -15.83 -15.25 -11.93
C SER A 269 -16.87 -15.20 -13.04
N GLY A 270 -16.55 -15.72 -14.23
CA GLY A 270 -17.39 -15.68 -15.43
C GLY A 270 -17.40 -14.31 -16.13
N ALA A 271 -16.46 -13.43 -15.80
CA ALA A 271 -16.25 -12.17 -16.50
C ALA A 271 -15.61 -12.38 -17.89
N SER A 272 -15.64 -11.34 -18.72
CA SER A 272 -14.93 -11.39 -20.00
C SER A 272 -13.43 -11.26 -19.75
N LEU A 273 -12.65 -12.23 -20.22
CA LEU A 273 -11.20 -12.21 -20.09
C LEU A 273 -10.59 -11.01 -20.85
N PRO A 274 -9.71 -10.22 -20.20
CA PRO A 274 -8.88 -9.22 -20.86
C PRO A 274 -8.11 -9.81 -22.03
N SER A 275 -7.85 -9.00 -23.05
CA SER A 275 -7.02 -9.43 -24.18
C SER A 275 -5.59 -9.77 -23.74
N THR A 276 -5.07 -9.04 -22.75
CA THR A 276 -3.80 -9.35 -22.09
C THR A 276 -3.77 -10.77 -21.53
N CYS A 277 -4.91 -11.32 -21.10
CA CYS A 277 -5.00 -12.68 -20.54
C CYS A 277 -4.98 -13.80 -21.60
N SER A 278 -5.04 -13.51 -22.90
CA SER A 278 -5.18 -14.54 -23.95
C SER A 278 -4.00 -15.50 -24.06
N ASP A 279 -2.81 -15.05 -23.65
CA ASP A 279 -1.56 -15.78 -23.83
C ASP A 279 -1.14 -16.53 -22.56
N TYR A 280 -1.88 -16.34 -21.46
CA TYR A 280 -1.54 -16.92 -20.16
C TYR A 280 -2.14 -18.32 -20.02
N VAL A 281 -1.28 -19.33 -20.14
CA VAL A 281 -1.64 -20.72 -19.88
C VAL A 281 -1.78 -20.93 -18.38
N TYR A 282 -3.00 -21.22 -17.92
CA TYR A 282 -3.24 -21.59 -16.53
C TYR A 282 -2.36 -22.77 -16.11
N PRO A 283 -1.70 -22.73 -14.94
CA PRO A 283 -1.16 -23.94 -14.36
C PRO A 283 -2.33 -24.91 -14.14
N SER A 284 -2.39 -25.97 -14.95
CA SER A 284 -3.50 -26.92 -14.94
C SER A 284 -3.73 -27.47 -13.54
N SER A 285 -4.96 -27.41 -13.05
CA SER A 285 -5.42 -27.83 -11.71
C SER A 285 -5.33 -29.34 -11.42
N THR A 286 -4.47 -30.08 -12.11
CA THR A 286 -4.33 -31.54 -11.96
C THR A 286 -3.21 -31.97 -11.01
N ASP A 287 -2.54 -31.06 -10.32
CA ASP A 287 -1.53 -31.44 -9.31
C ASP A 287 -1.78 -30.74 -7.95
N SER A 288 -2.96 -30.99 -7.40
CA SER A 288 -3.40 -30.49 -6.08
C SER A 288 -2.77 -31.27 -4.90
N SER A 289 -1.71 -32.06 -5.11
CA SER A 289 -1.08 -32.84 -4.04
C SER A 289 0.32 -32.38 -3.62
N ASP A 290 1.01 -31.53 -4.38
CA ASP A 290 2.42 -31.19 -4.11
C ASP A 290 2.74 -29.68 -4.20
N VAL A 291 1.85 -28.79 -3.75
CA VAL A 291 2.28 -27.43 -3.34
C VAL A 291 2.80 -27.52 -1.91
N ASP A 292 3.89 -28.27 -1.75
CA ASP A 292 4.77 -28.05 -0.62
C ASP A 292 5.38 -26.65 -0.81
N ASN A 293 5.29 -25.87 0.26
CA ASN A 293 5.74 -24.49 0.37
C ASN A 293 7.29 -24.44 0.38
N THR A 294 7.91 -24.95 -0.69
CA THR A 294 9.36 -25.04 -0.88
C THR A 294 9.72 -24.58 -2.28
N GLY A 295 9.92 -23.27 -2.44
CA GLY A 295 10.81 -22.61 -3.42
C GLY A 295 11.08 -23.33 -4.75
N GLY A 296 10.03 -23.81 -5.42
CA GLY A 296 10.14 -24.45 -6.73
C GLY A 296 10.19 -23.38 -7.81
N ASP A 297 11.37 -23.24 -8.42
CA ASP A 297 11.65 -22.35 -9.55
C ASP A 297 10.75 -22.71 -10.75
N VAL A 298 9.59 -22.05 -10.86
CA VAL A 298 8.74 -22.14 -12.05
C VAL A 298 9.32 -21.18 -13.08
N THR A 299 10.08 -21.72 -14.04
CA THR A 299 10.64 -20.94 -15.14
C THR A 299 9.49 -20.43 -16.02
N PRO A 300 9.30 -19.10 -16.17
CA PRO A 300 8.27 -18.57 -17.04
C PRO A 300 8.63 -18.85 -18.50
N VAL A 301 7.67 -19.38 -19.26
CA VAL A 301 7.74 -19.36 -20.73
C VAL A 301 7.43 -17.93 -21.17
N VAL A 302 8.46 -17.15 -21.45
CA VAL A 302 8.31 -15.83 -22.09
C VAL A 302 7.83 -16.06 -23.53
N PRO A 303 6.67 -15.55 -23.96
CA PRO A 303 6.29 -15.58 -25.37
C PRO A 303 7.22 -14.64 -26.18
N VAL A 304 7.67 -15.13 -27.34
CA VAL A 304 8.55 -14.44 -28.29
C VAL A 304 7.76 -13.43 -29.12
#